data_AF-A0AA95LBS8-F1
#
_entry.id   AF-A0AA95LBS8-F1
#
_cell.length_a   1.000
_cell.length_b   1.000
_cell.length_c   1.000
_cell.angle_alpha   90.00
_cell.angle_beta   90.00
_cell.angle_gamma   90.00
#
_symmetry.space_group_name_H-M   'P 1'
#
loop_
_entity.id
_entity.type
_entity.pdbx_description
1 polymer ?
#
loop_
_entity_poly.entity_id
_entity_poly.type
_entity_poly.pdbx_seq_one_letter_code
_entity_poly.pdbx_strand_id
1 'polypeptide(L)'
;MLKISHAAGHARITPGKQSPDGYKEWQFTSEIVKLVMKELETYEGVSQKRIDDLTGESDVPLNKRCELINTWGADVHIDYHLNAYGSGWNNAGGTETYIYTTWPKEAAALAEKIQTNLVRELGFRNRGVKGANFQMLRETHMTSILIEFAFMTNHSEAMKMRTKEYQNKAAKAVVEGLAVQYGLKKKLSANSTSDGLYRVQVGAFTDIKRAKSLVEELKAKGYSAILIKSSHN
;
A
#
# COMPACT_ATOMS: atom_id res chain seq x y z
N MET A 1 16.81 5.63 10.95
CA MET A 1 16.17 4.63 10.08
C MET A 1 14.81 4.36 10.68
N LEU A 2 13.72 4.60 9.95
CA LEU A 2 12.36 4.38 10.40
C LEU A 2 12.09 2.86 10.48
N LYS A 3 11.71 2.36 11.64
CA LYS A 3 11.37 0.96 11.89
C LYS A 3 9.86 0.76 11.78
N ILE A 4 9.43 0.05 10.75
CA ILE A 4 8.02 -0.24 10.47
C ILE A 4 7.75 -1.71 10.79
N SER A 5 6.78 -1.95 11.66
CA SER A 5 6.30 -3.30 11.95
C SER A 5 4.96 -3.57 11.25
N HIS A 6 4.82 -4.77 10.70
CA HIS A 6 3.63 -5.21 9.98
C HIS A 6 3.06 -6.49 10.59
N ALA A 7 1.74 -6.60 10.62
CA ALA A 7 1.05 -7.83 11.02
C ALA A 7 -0.08 -8.13 10.05
N ALA A 8 -0.06 -9.29 9.41
CA ALA A 8 -1.31 -9.84 8.88
C ALA A 8 -2.15 -10.30 10.07
N GLY A 9 -3.38 -9.81 10.16
CA GLY A 9 -4.35 -10.23 11.17
C GLY A 9 -4.52 -11.75 11.12
N HIS A 10 -4.63 -12.36 12.30
CA HIS A 10 -4.93 -13.78 12.46
C HIS A 10 -3.87 -14.71 11.82
N ALA A 11 -4.29 -15.94 11.51
CA ALA A 11 -3.59 -16.95 10.74
C ALA A 11 -4.60 -17.72 9.86
N ARG A 12 -4.12 -18.55 8.94
CA ARG A 12 -4.99 -19.38 8.08
C ARG A 12 -5.87 -20.33 8.88
N ILE A 13 -5.38 -20.74 10.06
CA ILE A 13 -6.05 -21.67 10.98
C ILE A 13 -7.02 -20.99 11.95
N THR A 14 -7.07 -19.66 12.02
CA THR A 14 -7.88 -18.95 13.02
C THR A 14 -9.37 -19.20 12.78
N PRO A 15 -10.12 -19.73 13.78
CA PRO A 15 -11.53 -20.05 13.61
C PRO A 15 -12.38 -18.84 13.23
N GLY A 16 -13.27 -18.99 12.25
CA GLY A 16 -14.25 -17.98 11.85
C GLY A 16 -13.71 -16.79 11.04
N LYS A 17 -12.40 -16.66 10.86
CA LYS A 17 -11.76 -15.55 10.13
C LYS A 17 -11.68 -15.82 8.63
N GLN A 18 -12.87 -15.87 8.02
CA GLN A 18 -13.06 -16.24 6.61
C GLN A 18 -14.31 -15.61 6.01
N SER A 19 -14.34 -15.49 4.68
CA SER A 19 -15.56 -15.20 3.92
C SER A 19 -16.53 -16.40 3.94
N PRO A 20 -17.83 -16.20 3.61
CA PRO A 20 -18.82 -17.28 3.60
C PRO A 20 -18.49 -18.48 2.69
N ASP A 21 -17.67 -18.30 1.66
CA ASP A 21 -17.15 -19.37 0.79
C ASP A 21 -15.83 -20.00 1.29
N GLY A 22 -15.40 -19.69 2.53
CA GLY A 22 -14.29 -20.34 3.21
C GLY A 22 -12.90 -19.75 2.95
N TYR A 23 -12.79 -18.67 2.18
CA TYR A 23 -11.50 -18.03 1.93
C TYR A 23 -11.02 -17.27 3.18
N LYS A 24 -9.79 -17.52 3.64
CA LYS A 24 -9.30 -17.03 4.93
C LYS A 24 -8.84 -15.58 4.85
N GLU A 25 -9.10 -14.82 5.90
CA GLU A 25 -8.66 -13.43 6.05
C GLU A 25 -7.15 -13.28 5.86
N TRP A 26 -6.38 -14.12 6.56
CA TRP A 26 -4.92 -14.10 6.52
C TRP A 26 -4.36 -14.26 5.09
N GLN A 27 -5.05 -15.01 4.20
CA GLN A 27 -4.59 -15.15 2.81
C GLN A 27 -4.60 -13.82 2.05
N PHE A 28 -5.52 -12.91 2.38
CA PHE A 28 -5.57 -11.58 1.80
C PHE A 28 -4.53 -10.65 2.41
N THR A 29 -4.54 -10.55 3.73
CA THR A 29 -3.76 -9.58 4.47
C THR A 29 -2.27 -9.92 4.37
N SER A 30 -1.92 -11.22 4.34
CA SER A 30 -0.54 -11.68 4.09
C SER A 30 -0.01 -11.26 2.72
N GLU A 31 -0.82 -11.30 1.67
CA GLU A 31 -0.41 -10.86 0.33
C GLU A 31 -0.22 -9.34 0.26
N ILE A 32 -1.11 -8.56 0.88
CA ILE A 32 -0.98 -7.10 0.97
C ILE A 32 0.29 -6.72 1.76
N VAL A 33 0.54 -7.35 2.90
CA VAL A 33 1.75 -7.09 3.71
C VAL A 33 3.02 -7.38 2.90
N LYS A 34 3.07 -8.49 2.15
CA LYS A 34 4.21 -8.80 1.27
C LYS A 34 4.44 -7.70 0.23
N LEU A 35 3.37 -7.19 -0.40
CA LEU A 35 3.45 -6.14 -1.40
C LEU A 35 3.87 -4.80 -0.79
N VAL A 36 3.32 -4.43 0.37
CA VAL A 36 3.73 -3.22 1.12
C VAL A 36 5.21 -3.29 1.45
N MET A 37 5.66 -4.41 2.00
CA MET A 37 7.06 -4.58 2.38
C MET A 37 7.99 -4.48 1.17
N LYS A 38 7.62 -5.14 0.07
CA LYS A 38 8.35 -5.08 -1.20
C LYS A 38 8.43 -3.65 -1.76
N GLU A 39 7.34 -2.87 -1.68
CA GLU A 39 7.36 -1.50 -2.17
C GLU A 39 8.19 -0.57 -1.26
N LEU A 40 8.14 -0.77 0.07
CA LEU A 40 8.97 -0.05 1.03
C LEU A 40 10.48 -0.32 0.87
N GLU A 41 10.88 -1.47 0.31
CA GLU A 41 12.29 -1.73 -0.04
C GLU A 41 12.83 -0.74 -1.08
N THR A 42 11.95 -0.06 -1.84
CA THR A 42 12.33 0.99 -2.78
C THR A 42 12.59 2.35 -2.11
N TYR A 43 12.40 2.46 -0.78
CA TYR A 43 12.64 3.68 -0.01
C TYR A 43 13.89 3.59 0.85
N GLU A 44 14.57 4.72 1.00
CA GLU A 44 15.74 4.88 1.85
C GLU A 44 15.34 4.91 3.33
N GLY A 45 16.24 4.44 4.19
CA GLY A 45 16.10 4.65 5.62
C GLY A 45 14.94 3.91 6.28
N VAL A 46 14.41 2.85 5.66
CA VAL A 46 13.36 1.99 6.24
C VAL A 46 13.95 0.65 6.69
N SER A 47 13.63 0.24 7.93
CA SER A 47 13.81 -1.12 8.44
C SER A 47 12.44 -1.73 8.69
N GLN A 48 12.23 -2.98 8.31
CA GLN A 48 10.91 -3.61 8.36
C GLN A 48 10.95 -4.91 9.17
N LYS A 49 9.87 -5.19 9.89
CA LYS A 49 9.68 -6.48 10.58
C LYS A 49 8.24 -6.93 10.51
N ARG A 50 8.03 -8.19 10.13
CA ARG A 50 6.73 -8.86 10.22
C ARG A 50 6.64 -9.64 11.52
N ILE A 51 5.51 -9.57 12.22
CA ILE A 51 5.35 -10.14 13.58
C ILE A 51 4.31 -11.26 13.69
N ASP A 52 3.58 -11.54 12.61
CA ASP A 52 2.75 -12.73 12.45
C ASP A 52 3.56 -13.90 11.87
N ASP A 53 2.96 -15.09 11.90
CA ASP A 53 3.53 -16.27 11.25
C ASP A 53 3.39 -16.19 9.72
N LEU A 54 4.53 -16.29 9.02
CA LEU A 54 4.61 -16.15 7.57
C LEU A 54 3.98 -17.35 6.82
N THR A 55 3.88 -18.52 7.46
CA THR A 55 3.23 -19.69 6.86
C THR A 55 1.72 -19.69 7.11
N GLY A 56 1.27 -18.95 8.12
CA GLY A 56 -0.12 -18.90 8.57
C GLY A 56 -0.57 -20.20 9.25
N GLU A 57 0.36 -21.06 9.67
CA GLU A 57 0.09 -22.33 10.34
C GLU A 57 -0.06 -22.17 11.85
N SER A 58 0.36 -21.03 12.41
CA SER A 58 0.22 -20.66 13.81
C SER A 58 -0.36 -19.25 13.96
N ASP A 59 -1.36 -19.09 14.82
CA ASP A 59 -1.84 -17.75 15.20
C ASP A 59 -1.05 -17.22 16.38
N VAL A 60 -0.12 -16.30 16.12
CA VAL A 60 0.72 -15.69 17.15
C VAL A 60 -0.17 -14.90 18.13
N PRO A 61 -0.15 -15.21 19.44
CA PRO A 61 -0.97 -14.49 20.42
C PRO A 61 -0.72 -12.98 20.44
N LEU A 62 -1.77 -12.18 20.60
CA LEU A 62 -1.69 -10.70 20.53
C LEU A 62 -0.70 -10.10 21.53
N ASN A 63 -0.63 -10.63 22.75
CA ASN A 63 0.36 -10.20 23.75
C ASN A 63 1.79 -10.45 23.26
N LYS A 64 2.05 -11.59 22.61
CA LYS A 64 3.36 -11.90 22.05
C LYS A 64 3.69 -11.00 20.87
N ARG A 65 2.70 -10.70 20.00
CA ARG A 65 2.85 -9.73 18.91
C ARG A 65 3.26 -8.36 19.48
N CYS A 66 2.57 -7.86 20.50
CA CYS A 66 2.89 -6.59 21.16
C CYS A 66 4.30 -6.61 21.77
N GLU A 67 4.66 -7.67 22.50
CA GLU A 67 5.99 -7.85 23.09
C GLU A 67 7.10 -7.79 22.02
N LEU A 68 6.92 -8.48 20.89
CA LEU A 68 7.88 -8.52 19.79
C LEU A 68 8.09 -7.14 19.13
N ILE A 69 7.02 -6.38 18.94
CA ILE A 69 7.06 -5.03 18.35
C ILE A 69 7.75 -4.07 19.33
N ASN A 70 7.31 -4.07 20.60
CA ASN A 70 7.84 -3.18 21.63
C ASN A 70 9.33 -3.45 21.88
N THR A 71 9.73 -4.72 21.96
CA THR A 71 11.15 -5.11 22.14
C THR A 71 12.03 -4.73 20.96
N TRP A 72 11.51 -4.83 19.72
CA TRP A 72 12.25 -4.40 18.53
C TRP A 72 12.42 -2.86 18.47
N GLY A 73 11.57 -2.14 19.19
CA GLY A 73 11.52 -0.68 19.21
C GLY A 73 11.07 -0.14 17.85
N ALA A 74 9.92 -0.61 17.36
CA ALA A 74 9.32 -0.05 16.14
C ALA A 74 8.93 1.43 16.36
N ASP A 75 9.03 2.24 15.31
CA ASP A 75 8.54 3.62 15.30
C ASP A 75 7.06 3.69 14.88
N VAL A 76 6.62 2.70 14.08
CA VAL A 76 5.24 2.58 13.62
C VAL A 76 4.83 1.10 13.49
N HIS A 77 3.58 0.82 13.80
CA HIS A 77 2.92 -0.47 13.61
C HIS A 77 1.69 -0.34 12.71
N ILE A 78 1.55 -1.26 11.76
CA ILE A 78 0.34 -1.41 10.95
C ILE A 78 -0.17 -2.84 11.09
N ASP A 79 -1.41 -2.97 11.54
CA ASP A 79 -2.14 -4.23 11.61
C ASP A 79 -3.16 -4.31 10.45
N TYR A 80 -3.14 -5.40 9.69
CA TYR A 80 -3.85 -5.52 8.41
C TYR A 80 -4.98 -6.55 8.55
N HIS A 81 -6.23 -6.10 8.41
CA HIS A 81 -7.44 -6.90 8.63
C HIS A 81 -8.45 -6.74 7.50
N LEU A 82 -9.47 -7.60 7.53
CA LEU A 82 -10.70 -7.44 6.77
C LEU A 82 -11.90 -7.55 7.70
N ASN A 83 -12.87 -6.66 7.52
CA ASN A 83 -14.04 -6.62 8.36
C ASN A 83 -15.04 -7.71 7.94
N ALA A 84 -16.03 -7.96 8.78
CA ALA A 84 -17.15 -8.83 8.51
C ALA A 84 -18.38 -8.34 9.27
N TYR A 85 -19.57 -8.60 8.73
CA TYR A 85 -20.83 -8.39 9.42
C TYR A 85 -21.66 -9.66 9.32
N GLY A 86 -21.99 -10.29 10.45
CA GLY A 86 -22.67 -11.59 10.47
C GLY A 86 -21.82 -12.73 9.88
N SER A 87 -22.47 -13.84 9.51
CA SER A 87 -21.82 -15.07 9.03
C SER A 87 -22.07 -15.39 7.55
N GLY A 88 -22.98 -14.66 6.89
CA GLY A 88 -23.38 -14.89 5.50
C GLY A 88 -23.12 -13.68 4.61
N TRP A 89 -23.36 -13.85 3.31
CA TRP A 89 -23.25 -12.75 2.35
C TRP A 89 -24.26 -11.64 2.67
N ASN A 90 -23.78 -10.40 2.66
CA ASN A 90 -24.59 -9.20 2.87
C ASN A 90 -23.96 -7.97 2.20
N ASN A 91 -24.59 -6.81 2.39
CA ASN A 91 -24.20 -5.56 1.73
C ASN A 91 -23.42 -4.59 2.64
N ALA A 92 -23.08 -4.97 3.88
CA ALA A 92 -22.17 -4.17 4.70
C ALA A 92 -20.81 -4.14 4.00
N GLY A 93 -20.21 -2.96 3.85
CA GLY A 93 -19.02 -2.79 3.03
C GLY A 93 -18.35 -1.46 3.28
N GLY A 94 -17.14 -1.33 2.75
CA GLY A 94 -16.30 -0.15 2.80
C GLY A 94 -14.97 -0.36 3.52
N THR A 95 -14.10 0.62 3.38
CA THR A 95 -12.76 0.66 4.00
C THR A 95 -12.80 1.54 5.24
N GLU A 96 -12.18 1.12 6.34
CA GLU A 96 -11.99 1.92 7.56
C GLU A 96 -10.60 1.69 8.16
N THR A 97 -10.16 2.67 8.95
CA THR A 97 -8.91 2.59 9.69
C THR A 97 -9.18 2.90 11.16
N TYR A 98 -8.58 2.14 12.06
CA TYR A 98 -8.72 2.29 13.50
C TYR A 98 -7.42 2.79 14.14
N ILE A 99 -7.61 3.63 15.16
CA ILE A 99 -6.58 4.06 16.10
C ILE A 99 -7.07 3.82 17.52
N TYR A 100 -6.17 3.94 18.51
CA TYR A 100 -6.57 3.79 19.91
C TYR A 100 -7.55 4.88 20.35
N THR A 101 -8.40 4.58 21.32
CA THR A 101 -9.51 5.46 21.75
C THR A 101 -9.08 6.80 22.34
N THR A 102 -7.80 6.97 22.71
CA THR A 102 -7.23 8.25 23.14
C THR A 102 -6.94 9.22 21.98
N TRP A 103 -7.16 8.81 20.74
CA TRP A 103 -6.90 9.58 19.52
C TRP A 103 -5.48 10.19 19.45
N PRO A 104 -4.40 9.37 19.49
CA PRO A 104 -3.04 9.88 19.36
C PRO A 104 -2.89 10.65 18.05
N LYS A 105 -2.36 11.88 18.12
CA LYS A 105 -2.32 12.83 16.99
C LYS A 105 -1.57 12.25 15.78
N GLU A 106 -0.43 11.62 16.02
CA GLU A 106 0.42 11.00 15.00
C GLU A 106 -0.30 9.81 14.34
N ALA A 107 -1.00 8.99 15.13
CA ALA A 107 -1.78 7.86 14.62
C ALA A 107 -2.99 8.34 13.80
N ALA A 108 -3.72 9.35 14.27
CA ALA A 108 -4.82 9.96 13.53
C ALA A 108 -4.34 10.55 12.19
N ALA A 109 -3.22 11.27 12.20
CA ALA A 109 -2.65 11.88 11.00
C ALA A 109 -2.16 10.84 9.98
N LEU A 110 -1.60 9.71 10.44
CA LEU A 110 -1.22 8.59 9.58
C LEU A 110 -2.45 7.85 9.03
N ALA A 111 -3.42 7.54 9.91
CA ALA A 111 -4.65 6.86 9.56
C ALA A 111 -5.45 7.62 8.50
N GLU A 112 -5.59 8.95 8.63
CA GLU A 112 -6.31 9.77 7.64
C GLU A 112 -5.64 9.77 6.26
N LYS A 113 -4.30 9.84 6.21
CA LYS A 113 -3.55 9.77 4.94
C LYS A 113 -3.76 8.43 4.26
N ILE A 114 -3.61 7.33 5.01
CA ILE A 114 -3.79 5.98 4.48
C ILE A 114 -5.25 5.75 4.07
N GLN A 115 -6.21 6.11 4.92
CA GLN A 115 -7.64 5.99 4.64
C GLN A 115 -8.03 6.74 3.35
N THR A 116 -7.56 7.98 3.20
CA THR A 116 -7.81 8.80 2.00
C THR A 116 -7.25 8.14 0.74
N ASN A 117 -6.00 7.65 0.80
CA ASN A 117 -5.39 6.95 -0.33
C ASN A 117 -6.12 5.65 -0.66
N LEU A 118 -6.48 4.84 0.35
CA LEU A 118 -7.18 3.58 0.14
C LEU A 118 -8.53 3.79 -0.53
N VAL A 119 -9.34 4.74 -0.04
CA VAL A 119 -10.65 5.04 -0.64
C VAL A 119 -10.49 5.47 -2.10
N ARG A 120 -9.50 6.33 -2.39
CA ARG A 120 -9.23 6.81 -3.75
C ARG A 120 -8.83 5.67 -4.69
N GLU A 121 -7.94 4.78 -4.27
CA GLU A 121 -7.38 3.73 -5.14
C GLU A 121 -8.32 2.51 -5.25
N LEU A 122 -9.04 2.17 -4.18
CA LEU A 122 -9.87 0.95 -4.11
C LEU A 122 -11.32 1.20 -4.56
N GLY A 123 -11.80 2.44 -4.45
CA GLY A 123 -13.16 2.82 -4.84
C GLY A 123 -14.27 2.25 -3.94
N PHE A 124 -13.92 1.79 -2.73
CA PHE A 124 -14.89 1.33 -1.75
C PHE A 124 -15.42 2.50 -0.92
N ARG A 125 -16.59 2.28 -0.30
CA ARG A 125 -17.22 3.29 0.58
C ARG A 125 -16.24 3.71 1.66
N ASN A 126 -16.03 5.02 1.81
CA ASN A 126 -15.27 5.57 2.92
C ASN A 126 -16.05 5.43 4.23
N ARG A 127 -15.50 4.71 5.21
CA ARG A 127 -16.08 4.58 6.55
C ARG A 127 -15.30 5.36 7.62
N GLY A 128 -14.26 6.07 7.21
CA GLY A 128 -13.48 7.00 8.02
C GLY A 128 -12.48 6.35 8.98
N VAL A 129 -11.79 7.20 9.72
CA VAL A 129 -10.95 6.81 10.85
C VAL A 129 -11.79 6.70 12.11
N LYS A 130 -11.53 5.69 12.95
CA LYS A 130 -12.31 5.38 14.15
C LYS A 130 -11.42 5.06 15.36
N GLY A 131 -11.94 5.30 16.56
CA GLY A 131 -11.32 4.85 17.80
C GLY A 131 -11.80 3.46 18.20
N ALA A 132 -10.90 2.55 18.53
CA ALA A 132 -11.22 1.23 19.08
C ALA A 132 -10.21 0.76 20.14
N ASN A 133 -10.69 -0.04 21.09
CA ASN A 133 -9.88 -0.59 22.18
C ASN A 133 -9.25 -1.95 21.80
N PHE A 134 -8.68 -2.04 20.59
CA PHE A 134 -7.99 -3.25 20.13
C PHE A 134 -6.63 -3.39 20.82
N GLN A 135 -6.27 -4.61 21.21
CA GLN A 135 -5.05 -4.87 21.97
C GLN A 135 -3.78 -4.39 21.24
N MET A 136 -3.68 -4.64 19.94
CA MET A 136 -2.55 -4.17 19.11
C MET A 136 -2.41 -2.65 19.09
N LEU A 137 -3.50 -1.90 19.29
CA LEU A 137 -3.50 -0.43 19.36
C LEU A 137 -3.24 0.08 20.78
N ARG A 138 -3.70 -0.66 21.80
CA ARG A 138 -3.59 -0.29 23.22
C ARG A 138 -2.23 -0.59 23.83
N GLU A 139 -1.64 -1.75 23.49
CA GLU A 139 -0.48 -2.31 24.20
C GLU A 139 0.84 -2.18 23.43
N THR A 140 0.82 -1.47 22.30
CA THR A 140 2.02 -1.08 21.56
C THR A 140 2.42 0.35 21.92
N HIS A 141 3.73 0.61 22.00
CA HIS A 141 4.26 1.88 22.53
C HIS A 141 4.59 2.93 21.47
N MET A 142 4.28 2.65 20.21
CA MET A 142 4.60 3.51 19.05
C MET A 142 3.34 3.92 18.30
N THR A 143 3.49 4.67 17.20
CA THR A 143 2.34 5.01 16.35
C THR A 143 1.72 3.72 15.80
N SER A 144 0.48 3.41 16.15
CA SER A 144 -0.17 2.15 15.77
C SER A 144 -1.52 2.41 15.12
N ILE A 145 -1.77 1.76 13.98
CA ILE A 145 -3.05 1.78 13.27
C ILE A 145 -3.46 0.37 12.87
N LEU A 146 -4.77 0.16 12.73
CA LEU A 146 -5.35 -1.08 12.19
C LEU A 146 -6.18 -0.73 10.96
N ILE A 147 -5.96 -1.41 9.85
CA ILE A 147 -6.68 -1.15 8.59
C ILE A 147 -7.65 -2.30 8.35
N GLU A 148 -8.91 -1.96 8.12
CA GLU A 148 -9.92 -2.86 7.56
C GLU A 148 -10.10 -2.52 6.08
N PHE A 149 -9.48 -3.29 5.18
CA PHE A 149 -9.47 -2.93 3.76
C PHE A 149 -10.86 -3.01 3.12
N ALA A 150 -11.67 -3.99 3.54
CA ALA A 150 -12.96 -4.35 2.95
C ALA A 150 -13.75 -5.27 3.89
N PHE A 151 -14.97 -5.63 3.50
CA PHE A 151 -15.79 -6.64 4.21
C PHE A 151 -15.72 -8.01 3.52
N MET A 152 -15.24 -9.04 4.21
CA MET A 152 -15.22 -10.43 3.73
C MET A 152 -16.61 -11.01 3.50
N THR A 153 -17.63 -10.47 4.18
CA THR A 153 -19.02 -10.87 4.04
C THR A 153 -19.75 -10.09 2.94
N ASN A 154 -19.08 -9.18 2.24
CA ASN A 154 -19.61 -8.52 1.06
C ASN A 154 -19.12 -9.22 -0.21
N HIS A 155 -20.02 -9.85 -0.96
CA HIS A 155 -19.62 -10.67 -2.11
C HIS A 155 -18.84 -9.86 -3.16
N SER A 156 -19.25 -8.63 -3.45
CA SER A 156 -18.56 -7.79 -4.45
C SER A 156 -17.15 -7.41 -4.00
N GLU A 157 -17.01 -6.96 -2.75
CA GLU A 157 -15.70 -6.60 -2.20
C GLU A 157 -14.80 -7.83 -2.06
N ALA A 158 -15.37 -8.96 -1.60
CA ALA A 158 -14.65 -10.21 -1.41
C ALA A 158 -14.06 -10.77 -2.71
N MET A 159 -14.75 -10.61 -3.85
CA MET A 159 -14.21 -11.00 -5.14
C MET A 159 -13.12 -10.03 -5.63
N LYS A 160 -13.31 -8.73 -5.45
CA LYS A 160 -12.32 -7.71 -5.85
C LYS A 160 -11.02 -7.83 -5.07
N MET A 161 -11.09 -8.05 -3.76
CA MET A 161 -9.90 -8.12 -2.90
C MET A 161 -8.99 -9.33 -3.18
N ARG A 162 -9.50 -10.36 -3.88
CA ARG A 162 -8.71 -11.51 -4.36
C ARG A 162 -7.84 -11.18 -5.57
N THR A 163 -8.14 -10.10 -6.28
CA THR A 163 -7.42 -9.74 -7.50
C THR A 163 -6.06 -9.13 -7.17
N LYS A 164 -5.07 -9.41 -8.02
CA LYS A 164 -3.74 -8.80 -7.91
C LYS A 164 -3.79 -7.29 -8.13
N GLU A 165 -4.70 -6.80 -8.97
CA GLU A 165 -4.90 -5.37 -9.16
C GLU A 165 -5.28 -4.68 -7.84
N TYR A 166 -6.28 -5.21 -7.13
CA TYR A 166 -6.69 -4.67 -5.84
C TYR A 166 -5.55 -4.72 -4.81
N GLN A 167 -4.87 -5.87 -4.69
CA GLN A 167 -3.79 -6.04 -3.71
C GLN A 167 -2.63 -5.06 -3.94
N ASN A 168 -2.25 -4.83 -5.21
CA ASN A 168 -1.23 -3.84 -5.56
C ASN A 168 -1.68 -2.40 -5.26
N LYS A 169 -2.93 -2.06 -5.59
CA LYS A 169 -3.49 -0.73 -5.28
C LYS A 169 -3.55 -0.47 -3.77
N ALA A 170 -3.97 -1.47 -2.99
CA ALA A 170 -4.01 -1.41 -1.53
C ALA A 170 -2.62 -1.20 -0.93
N ALA A 171 -1.63 -1.98 -1.39
CA ALA A 171 -0.26 -1.84 -0.92
C ALA A 171 0.33 -0.46 -1.23
N LYS A 172 0.17 0.00 -2.48
CA LYS A 172 0.61 1.32 -2.91
C LYS A 172 -0.02 2.44 -2.09
N ALA A 173 -1.33 2.38 -1.84
CA ALA A 173 -2.03 3.38 -1.03
C ALA A 173 -1.48 3.48 0.41
N VAL A 174 -1.17 2.33 1.03
CA VAL A 174 -0.54 2.28 2.36
C VAL A 174 0.86 2.88 2.32
N VAL A 175 1.69 2.51 1.35
CA VAL A 175 3.07 3.01 1.23
C VAL A 175 3.12 4.50 0.92
N GLU A 176 2.23 5.01 0.07
CA GLU A 176 2.09 6.45 -0.17
C GLU A 176 1.73 7.20 1.11
N GLY A 177 0.83 6.66 1.93
CA GLY A 177 0.45 7.27 3.21
C GLY A 177 1.63 7.33 4.19
N LEU A 178 2.40 6.24 4.28
CA LEU A 178 3.63 6.19 5.07
C LEU A 178 4.70 7.15 4.55
N ALA A 179 4.90 7.20 3.23
CA ALA A 179 5.89 8.04 2.59
C ALA A 179 5.60 9.52 2.85
N VAL A 180 4.34 9.93 2.75
CA VAL A 180 3.92 11.31 3.06
C VAL A 180 4.03 11.59 4.56
N GLN A 181 3.61 10.67 5.43
CA GLN A 181 3.67 10.87 6.88
C GLN A 181 5.11 11.07 7.39
N TYR A 182 6.05 10.26 6.91
CA TYR A 182 7.41 10.20 7.43
C TYR A 182 8.46 10.80 6.48
N GLY A 183 8.03 11.44 5.39
CA GLY A 183 8.94 12.06 4.42
C GLY A 183 9.90 11.06 3.77
N LEU A 184 9.44 9.84 3.49
CA LEU A 184 10.29 8.79 2.93
C LEU A 184 10.74 9.16 1.52
N LYS A 185 12.03 8.97 1.24
CA LYS A 185 12.63 9.22 -0.07
C LYS A 185 12.82 7.90 -0.80
N LYS A 186 12.39 7.83 -2.06
CA LYS A 186 12.71 6.67 -2.89
C LYS A 186 14.23 6.61 -3.09
N LYS A 187 14.77 5.40 -2.99
CA LYS A 187 16.14 5.10 -3.39
C LYS A 187 16.30 5.55 -4.83
N LEU A 188 17.40 6.26 -5.10
CA LEU A 188 17.85 6.45 -6.46
C LEU A 188 17.97 5.06 -7.09
N SER A 189 17.26 4.82 -8.18
CA SER A 189 17.30 3.54 -8.86
C SER A 189 18.75 3.27 -9.30
N ALA A 190 19.41 2.28 -8.68
CA ALA A 190 20.67 1.75 -9.18
C ALA A 190 20.51 1.00 -10.53
N ASN A 191 19.28 0.96 -11.09
CA ASN A 191 18.95 0.42 -12.39
C ASN A 191 18.34 1.49 -13.32
N SER A 192 19.12 2.53 -13.61
CA SER A 192 19.07 3.19 -14.90
C SER A 192 20.39 3.00 -15.64
N THR A 193 20.95 1.78 -15.64
CA THR A 193 21.62 1.30 -16.85
C THR A 193 20.51 0.93 -17.82
N SER A 194 20.02 1.94 -18.52
CA SER A 194 19.23 1.82 -19.73
C SER A 194 19.91 0.83 -20.67
N ASP A 195 19.44 -0.41 -20.75
CA ASP A 195 19.87 -1.36 -21.79
C ASP A 195 19.16 -1.05 -23.13
N GLY A 196 19.05 0.24 -23.46
CA GLY A 196 18.26 0.71 -24.58
C GLY A 196 18.45 2.20 -24.87
N LEU A 197 18.21 2.58 -26.13
CA LEU A 197 18.25 3.95 -26.60
C LEU A 197 16.93 4.66 -26.30
N TYR A 198 16.95 5.60 -25.35
CA TYR A 198 15.82 6.47 -25.06
C TYR A 198 15.88 7.72 -25.95
N ARG A 199 14.78 8.08 -26.60
CA ARG A 199 14.67 9.28 -27.46
C ARG A 199 13.56 10.18 -26.93
N VAL A 200 13.81 11.48 -26.89
CA VAL A 200 12.83 12.50 -26.51
C VAL A 200 12.33 13.20 -27.78
N GLN A 201 11.00 13.28 -27.95
CA GLN A 201 10.41 14.09 -29.01
C GLN A 201 10.37 15.55 -28.55
N VAL A 202 11.20 16.38 -29.19
CA VAL A 202 11.38 17.81 -28.88
C VAL A 202 10.31 18.73 -29.50
N GLY A 203 9.48 18.22 -30.43
CA GLY A 203 8.40 18.99 -31.06
C GLY A 203 7.55 18.18 -32.04
N ALA A 204 6.39 18.73 -32.42
CA ALA A 204 5.50 18.21 -33.46
C ALA A 204 5.01 19.37 -34.32
N PHE A 205 5.10 19.25 -35.65
CA PHE A 205 4.83 20.37 -36.55
C PHE A 205 3.99 19.90 -37.73
N THR A 206 3.00 20.69 -38.11
CA THR A 206 2.26 20.54 -39.38
C THR A 206 3.03 21.15 -40.56
N ASP A 207 3.96 22.07 -40.31
CA ASP A 207 4.86 22.68 -41.29
C ASP A 207 6.26 22.04 -41.25
N ILE A 208 6.65 21.40 -42.35
CA ILE A 208 7.95 20.75 -42.50
C ILE A 208 9.13 21.73 -42.39
N LYS A 209 8.97 23.00 -42.75
CA LYS A 209 10.07 24.00 -42.65
C LYS A 209 10.44 24.25 -41.20
N ARG A 210 9.44 24.36 -40.30
CA ARG A 210 9.67 24.52 -38.86
C ARG A 210 10.29 23.28 -38.23
N ALA A 211 9.84 22.09 -38.62
CA ALA A 211 10.44 20.83 -38.18
C ALA A 211 11.93 20.73 -38.58
N LYS A 212 12.27 21.08 -39.83
CA LYS A 212 13.66 21.10 -40.30
C LYS A 212 14.51 22.15 -39.57
N SER A 213 13.97 23.34 -39.35
CA SER A 213 14.67 24.41 -38.62
C SER A 213 15.08 23.97 -37.22
N LEU A 214 14.16 23.31 -36.48
CA LEU A 214 14.47 22.83 -35.12
C LEU A 214 15.52 21.70 -35.14
N VAL A 215 15.48 20.81 -36.14
CA VAL A 215 16.49 19.76 -36.29
C VAL A 215 17.89 20.36 -36.49
N GLU A 216 18.03 21.37 -37.35
CA GLU A 216 19.32 22.02 -37.60
C GLU A 216 19.80 22.84 -36.38
N GLU A 217 18.91 23.53 -35.69
CA GLU A 217 19.23 24.21 -34.44
C GLU A 217 19.76 23.24 -33.38
N LEU A 218 19.12 22.08 -33.22
CA LEU A 218 19.53 21.08 -32.26
C LEU A 218 20.87 20.43 -32.63
N LYS A 219 21.11 20.17 -33.92
CA LYS A 219 22.42 19.71 -34.40
C LYS A 219 23.51 20.75 -34.14
N ALA A 220 23.24 22.03 -34.37
CA ALA A 220 24.18 23.12 -34.09
C ALA A 220 24.50 23.22 -32.59
N LYS A 221 23.55 22.86 -31.72
CA LYS A 221 23.72 22.74 -30.26
C LYS A 221 24.35 21.41 -29.81
N GLY A 222 24.75 20.54 -30.75
CA GLY A 222 25.43 19.27 -30.48
C GLY A 222 24.51 18.08 -30.20
N TYR A 223 23.20 18.20 -30.44
CA TYR A 223 22.25 17.10 -30.27
C TYR A 223 22.09 16.27 -31.54
N SER A 224 21.99 14.94 -31.38
CA SER A 224 21.53 14.05 -32.45
C SER A 224 20.02 14.23 -32.66
N ALA A 225 19.65 14.93 -33.73
CA ALA A 225 18.26 15.21 -34.08
C ALA A 225 17.91 14.59 -35.44
N ILE A 226 16.77 13.87 -35.48
CA ILE A 226 16.23 13.25 -36.69
C ILE A 226 14.80 13.72 -36.92
N LEU A 227 14.41 13.84 -38.19
CA LEU A 227 13.05 14.16 -38.59
C LEU A 227 12.29 12.87 -38.90
N ILE A 228 11.23 12.60 -38.17
CA ILE A 228 10.34 11.45 -38.38
C ILE A 228 9.03 11.97 -38.96
N LYS A 229 8.67 11.50 -40.17
CA LYS A 229 7.36 11.80 -40.78
C LYS A 229 6.38 10.71 -40.36
N SER A 230 5.35 11.06 -39.60
CA SER A 230 4.23 10.15 -39.32
C SER A 230 3.18 10.25 -40.44
N SER A 231 2.77 9.10 -40.97
CA SER A 231 1.57 8.99 -41.80
C SER A 231 0.37 8.96 -40.84
N HIS A 232 -0.54 9.92 -40.94
CA HIS A 232 -1.83 9.81 -40.27
C HIS A 232 -2.73 8.98 -41.19
N ASN A 233 -3.22 7.84 -40.72
CA ASN A 233 -4.50 7.28 -41.18
C ASN A 233 -5.60 7.81 -40.27
#